data_AF-A0A961R3L1-F1
#
_entry.id   AF-A0A961R3L1-F1
#
_cell.length_a   1.000
_cell.length_b   1.000
_cell.length_c   1.000
_cell.angle_alpha   90.00
_cell.angle_beta   90.00
_cell.angle_gamma   90.00
#
_symmetry.space_group_name_H-M   'P 1'
#
loop_
_entity.id
_entity.type
_entity.pdbx_description
1 polymer ?
#
loop_
_entity_poly.entity_id
_entity_poly.type
_entity_poly.pdbx_seq_one_letter_code
_entity_poly.pdbx_strand_id
1 'polypeptide(L)' 'MQRLQVQGVHHITLTGADRQTSIDFWEGVLGMPFVFEQPNL' A
#
# COMPACT_ATOMS: atom_id res chain seq x y z
N MET A 1 35.06 0.56 1.80
CA MET A 1 33.75 0.07 2.29
C MET A 1 32.69 0.46 1.29
N GLN A 2 31.85 -0.47 0.85
CA GLN A 2 30.74 -0.18 -0.04
C GLN A 2 29.55 0.34 0.80
N ARG A 3 28.98 1.48 0.42
CA ARG A 3 27.83 2.04 1.17
C ARG A 3 26.59 1.20 0.88
N LEU A 4 25.89 0.77 1.94
CA LEU A 4 24.56 0.18 1.84
C LEU A 4 23.55 1.31 1.68
N GLN A 5 23.08 1.52 0.45
CA GLN A 5 22.12 2.56 0.13
C GLN A 5 20.72 1.97 -0.05
N VAL A 6 19.71 2.66 0.49
CA VAL A 6 18.30 2.36 0.22
C VAL A 6 18.02 2.50 -1.27
N GLN A 7 17.26 1.58 -1.84
CA GLN A 7 16.95 1.58 -3.28
C GLN A 7 15.80 2.54 -3.63
N GLY A 8 15.04 2.98 -2.63
CA GLY A 8 13.87 3.83 -2.79
C GLY A 8 12.88 3.62 -1.64
N VAL A 9 11.68 4.17 -1.80
CA VAL A 9 10.54 3.92 -0.90
C VAL A 9 9.99 2.53 -1.19
N HIS A 10 9.79 1.72 -0.15
CA HIS A 10 9.22 0.38 -0.31
C HIS A 10 7.69 0.38 -0.23
N HIS A 11 7.09 1.11 0.70
CA HIS A 11 5.64 1.28 0.84
C HIS A 11 5.33 2.52 1.67
N ILE A 12 4.08 2.98 1.61
CA ILE A 12 3.52 4.05 2.45
C ILE A 12 2.29 3.49 3.14
N THR A 13 2.20 3.65 4.46
CA THR A 13 1.04 3.24 5.26
C THR A 13 0.13 4.45 5.49
N LEU A 14 -1.18 4.28 5.27
CA LEU A 14 -2.20 5.32 5.39
C LEU A 14 -3.38 4.81 6.22
N THR A 15 -4.02 5.70 6.97
CA THR A 15 -5.31 5.42 7.61
C THR A 15 -6.43 5.70 6.61
N GLY A 16 -7.12 4.65 6.16
CA GLY A 16 -8.27 4.74 5.25
C GLY A 16 -9.59 5.00 5.99
N ALA A 17 -10.69 4.98 5.22
CA ALA A 17 -12.04 4.93 5.76
C ALA A 17 -12.34 3.48 6.23
N ASP A 18 -13.42 2.86 5.75
CA ASP A 18 -13.61 1.42 5.88
C ASP A 18 -12.94 0.64 4.73
N ARG A 19 -12.92 -0.69 4.87
CA ARG A 19 -12.31 -1.61 3.91
C ARG A 19 -12.90 -1.46 2.50
N GLN A 20 -14.22 -1.44 2.37
CA GLN A 20 -14.88 -1.45 1.07
C GLN A 20 -14.64 -0.13 0.35
N THR A 21 -14.88 1.00 1.04
CA THR A 21 -14.65 2.33 0.47
C THR A 21 -13.19 2.52 0.04
N SER A 22 -12.24 2.02 0.83
CA SER A 22 -10.82 2.13 0.49
C SER A 22 -10.46 1.27 -0.72
N ILE A 23 -10.91 0.01 -0.78
CA ILE A 23 -10.65 -0.89 -1.91
C ILE A 23 -11.28 -0.32 -3.20
N ASP A 24 -12.54 0.12 -3.15
CA ASP A 24 -13.22 0.71 -4.31
C ASP A 24 -12.49 1.94 -4.86
N PHE A 25 -11.93 2.76 -3.97
CA PHE A 25 -11.12 3.91 -4.38
C PHE A 25 -9.82 3.47 -5.04
N TRP A 26 -9.03 2.60 -4.39
CA TRP A 26 -7.73 2.19 -4.92
C TRP A 26 -7.85 1.38 -6.22
N GLU A 27 -8.75 0.39 -6.29
CA GLU A 27 -8.94 -0.43 -7.49
C GLU A 27 -9.76 0.28 -8.57
N GLY A 28 -10.88 0.90 -8.19
CA GLY A 28 -11.83 1.46 -9.15
C GLY A 28 -11.44 2.84 -9.68
N VAL A 29 -10.97 3.74 -8.80
CA VAL A 29 -10.62 5.11 -9.20
C VAL A 29 -9.16 5.19 -9.66
N LEU A 30 -8.25 4.58 -8.92
CA LEU A 30 -6.81 4.68 -9.20
C LEU A 30 -6.26 3.50 -10.02
N GLY A 31 -7.04 2.44 -10.24
CA GLY A 31 -6.60 1.28 -11.00
C GLY A 31 -5.47 0.48 -10.33
N MET A 32 -5.27 0.66 -9.02
CA MET A 32 -4.24 -0.03 -8.26
C MET A 32 -4.76 -1.38 -7.80
N PRO A 33 -4.08 -2.51 -8.11
CA PRO A 33 -4.60 -3.83 -7.80
C PRO A 33 -4.57 -4.12 -6.29
N PHE A 34 -5.59 -4.82 -5.80
CA PHE A 34 -5.52 -5.45 -4.50
C PHE A 34 -4.46 -6.57 -4.49
N VAL A 35 -3.39 -6.40 -3.71
CA VAL A 35 -2.25 -7.34 -3.69
C VAL A 35 -2.42 -8.40 -2.61
N PHE A 36 -2.73 -8.00 -1.37
CA PHE A 36 -2.96 -8.91 -0.24
C PHE A 36 -3.66 -8.18 0.92
N GLU A 37 -4.25 -8.95 1.83
CA GLU A 37 -4.74 -8.48 3.13
C GLU A 37 -3.87 -9.06 4.24
N GLN A 38 -3.42 -8.20 5.15
CA GLN A 38 -2.72 -8.60 6.36
C GLN A 38 -3.72 -8.61 7.52
N PRO A 39 -4.09 -9.80 8.05
CA PRO A 39 -5.09 -9.90 9.11
C PRO A 39 -4.59 -9.42 10.47
N ASN A 40 -3.30 -9.15 10.63
CA ASN A 40 -2.69 -8.79 11.90
C ASN A 40 -1.83 -7.52 11.77
N LEU A 41 -2.35 -6.45 12.38
CA LEU A 41 -1.66 -5.25 12.84
C LEU A 41 -2.38 -4.75 14.10
#